data_AF-A0A2P1PTC2-F1
#
_entry.id   AF-A0A2P1PTC2-F1
#
_cell.length_a   1.000
_cell.length_b   1.000
_cell.length_c   1.000
_cell.angle_alpha   90.00
_cell.angle_beta   90.00
_cell.angle_gamma   90.00
#
_symmetry.space_group_name_H-M   'P 1'
#
loop_
_entity.id
_entity.type
_entity.pdbx_description
1 polymer ?
#
loop_
_entity_poly.entity_id
_entity_poly.type
_entity_poly.pdbx_seq_one_letter_code
_entity_poly.pdbx_strand_id
1 'polypeptide(L)'
;MATEKKPGILKDIGAAVRDLFASNKIDDAERLTLEVLFGLLGALARADSIVTSHETDLVNSLMDELDLAIAGRRVAKESFDRGRQNQLDAKTEINRFLVAYPVGTPEVGKLYDALLRLAAADGRIRPREVEFLEVVTIALGFTADTLKARLKIIAPSAL
;
A
#
# COMPACT_ATOMS: atom_id res chain seq x y z
N MET A 1 -12.99 21.80 5.84
CA MET A 1 -12.62 21.14 7.11
C MET A 1 -11.51 20.16 6.78
N ALA A 2 -10.27 20.50 7.13
CA ALA A 2 -9.13 19.60 6.94
C ALA A 2 -9.30 18.43 7.92
N THR A 3 -9.36 17.21 7.40
CA THR A 3 -9.26 16.00 8.22
C THR A 3 -7.87 15.98 8.83
N GLU A 4 -7.74 16.44 10.07
CA GLU A 4 -6.55 16.18 10.88
C GLU A 4 -6.40 14.66 11.00
N LYS A 5 -5.52 14.08 10.17
CA LYS A 5 -5.05 12.71 10.37
C LYS A 5 -4.50 12.65 11.79
N LYS A 6 -5.19 11.93 12.68
CA LYS A 6 -4.77 11.80 14.08
C LYS A 6 -3.33 11.29 14.11
N PRO A 7 -2.39 11.98 14.79
CA PRO A 7 -0.97 11.65 14.75
C PRO A 7 -0.62 10.20 15.18
N GLY A 8 -1.52 9.49 15.86
CA GLY A 8 -1.39 8.05 16.13
C GLY A 8 -1.57 7.15 14.91
N ILE A 9 -2.51 7.47 14.02
CA ILE A 9 -2.85 6.61 12.86
C ILE A 9 -1.68 6.54 11.88
N LEU A 10 -1.02 7.67 11.62
CA LEU A 10 0.17 7.70 10.75
C LEU A 10 1.33 6.89 11.32
N LYS A 11 1.53 6.90 12.64
CA LYS A 11 2.56 6.09 13.30
C LYS A 11 2.26 4.59 13.23
N ASP A 12 0.99 4.21 13.42
CA ASP A 12 0.57 2.81 13.33
C ASP A 12 0.72 2.28 11.88
N ILE A 13 0.40 3.12 10.89
CA ILE A 13 0.66 2.85 9.48
C ILE A 13 2.17 2.71 9.24
N GLY A 14 2.96 3.67 9.69
CA GLY A 14 4.42 3.65 9.55
C GLY A 14 5.04 2.38 10.14
N ALA A 15 4.54 1.92 11.30
CA ALA A 15 4.98 0.68 11.92
C ALA A 15 4.65 -0.56 11.07
N ALA A 16 3.42 -0.65 10.53
CA ALA A 16 3.04 -1.78 9.66
C ALA A 16 3.85 -1.80 8.36
N VAL A 17 4.09 -0.63 7.78
CA VAL A 17 4.89 -0.50 6.56
C VAL A 17 6.38 -0.77 6.86
N ARG A 18 6.90 -0.40 8.03
CA ARG A 18 8.27 -0.73 8.44
C ARG A 18 8.44 -2.22 8.70
N ASP A 19 7.46 -2.91 9.28
CA ASP A 19 7.51 -4.37 9.49
C ASP A 19 7.56 -5.17 8.18
N LEU A 20 7.05 -4.59 7.08
CA LEU A 20 7.21 -5.16 5.73
C LEU A 20 8.67 -5.15 5.26
N PHE A 21 9.50 -4.21 5.73
CA PHE A 21 10.91 -4.10 5.36
C PHE A 21 11.79 -4.77 6.44
N ALA A 22 12.31 -5.96 6.11
CA ALA A 22 13.02 -6.81 7.06
C ALA A 22 14.45 -6.33 7.43
N SER A 23 15.02 -5.38 6.69
CA SER A 23 16.42 -4.97 6.81
C SER A 23 16.60 -3.46 6.62
N ASN A 24 17.66 -2.88 7.20
CA ASN A 24 18.08 -1.48 6.99
C ASN A 24 18.93 -1.29 5.72
N LYS A 25 18.86 -2.22 4.76
CA LYS A 25 19.70 -2.19 3.54
C LYS A 25 18.83 -2.51 2.35
N ILE A 26 18.71 -1.55 1.43
CA ILE A 26 18.03 -1.74 0.15
C ILE A 26 18.79 -2.77 -0.68
N ASP A 27 18.42 -4.03 -0.50
CA ASP A 27 18.75 -5.14 -1.36
C ASP A 27 17.66 -5.31 -2.44
N ASP A 28 17.80 -6.30 -3.31
CA ASP A 28 16.85 -6.52 -4.41
C ASP A 28 15.44 -6.85 -3.90
N ALA A 29 15.33 -7.48 -2.73
CA ALA A 29 14.07 -7.84 -2.09
C ALA A 29 13.36 -6.60 -1.52
N GLU A 30 14.09 -5.74 -0.81
CA GLU A 30 13.56 -4.47 -0.31
C GLU A 30 13.14 -3.55 -1.46
N ARG A 31 13.97 -3.49 -2.51
CA ARG A 31 13.65 -2.74 -3.73
C ARG A 31 12.38 -3.24 -4.39
N LEU A 32 12.25 -4.56 -4.60
CA LEU A 32 11.05 -5.16 -5.17
C LEU A 32 9.81 -4.81 -4.33
N THR A 33 9.94 -4.88 -3.01
CA THR A 33 8.86 -4.58 -2.07
C THR A 33 8.43 -3.10 -2.15
N LEU A 34 9.39 -2.17 -2.24
CA LEU A 34 9.11 -0.75 -2.49
C LEU A 34 8.39 -0.54 -3.83
N GLU A 35 8.88 -1.17 -4.90
CA GLU A 35 8.29 -1.02 -6.23
C GLU A 35 6.84 -1.51 -6.27
N VAL A 36 6.57 -2.66 -5.64
CA VAL A 36 5.24 -3.27 -5.59
C VAL A 36 4.31 -2.44 -4.69
N LEU A 37 4.72 -2.11 -3.46
CA LEU A 37 3.88 -1.37 -2.52
C LEU A 37 3.50 0.00 -3.09
N PHE A 38 4.49 0.81 -3.49
CA PHE A 38 4.21 2.16 -3.99
C PHE A 38 3.49 2.12 -5.34
N GLY A 39 3.78 1.13 -6.19
CA GLY A 39 3.04 0.90 -7.43
C GLY A 39 1.56 0.60 -7.19
N LEU A 40 1.24 -0.28 -6.25
CA LEU A 40 -0.15 -0.59 -5.87
C LEU A 40 -0.85 0.61 -5.23
N LEU A 41 -0.15 1.41 -4.41
CA LEU A 41 -0.70 2.65 -3.86
C LEU A 41 -1.02 3.68 -4.95
N GLY A 42 -0.16 3.81 -5.96
CA GLY A 42 -0.43 4.68 -7.10
C GLY A 42 -1.65 4.23 -7.90
N ALA A 43 -1.79 2.92 -8.12
CA ALA A 43 -2.95 2.34 -8.81
C ALA A 43 -4.24 2.48 -7.98
N LEU A 44 -4.16 2.30 -6.66
CA LEU A 44 -5.26 2.52 -5.72
C LEU A 44 -5.72 3.98 -5.74
N ALA A 45 -4.80 4.93 -5.58
CA ALA A 45 -5.09 6.37 -5.62
C ALA A 45 -5.78 6.79 -6.93
N ARG A 46 -5.41 6.15 -8.04
CA ARG A 46 -6.06 6.37 -9.33
C ARG A 46 -7.49 5.84 -9.37
N ALA A 47 -7.82 4.75 -8.68
CA ALA A 47 -9.09 4.03 -8.82
C ALA A 47 -10.30 4.96 -8.70
N ASP A 48 -10.24 5.98 -7.84
CA ASP A 48 -11.34 6.93 -7.68
C ASP A 48 -11.21 8.25 -8.48
N SER A 49 -10.17 8.41 -9.30
CA SER A 49 -9.95 9.56 -10.22
C SER A 49 -9.80 10.94 -9.56
N ILE A 50 -9.95 11.06 -8.23
CA ILE A 50 -9.72 12.31 -7.49
C ILE A 50 -8.29 12.31 -6.98
N VAL A 51 -7.36 12.81 -7.79
CA VAL A 51 -6.00 13.10 -7.32
C VAL A 51 -6.09 14.23 -6.29
N THR A 52 -5.86 13.89 -5.03
CA THR A 52 -5.84 14.88 -3.94
C THR A 52 -4.41 15.21 -3.53
N SER A 53 -4.17 16.43 -3.03
CA SER A 53 -2.91 16.79 -2.37
C SER A 53 -2.55 15.81 -1.24
N HIS A 54 -3.57 15.19 -0.64
CA HIS A 54 -3.46 14.25 0.46
C HIS A 54 -2.67 12.97 0.12
N GLU A 55 -2.65 12.55 -1.14
CA GLU A 55 -1.89 11.36 -1.58
C GLU A 55 -0.39 11.63 -1.61
N THR A 56 0.02 12.79 -2.14
CA THR A 56 1.42 13.16 -2.22
C THR A 56 1.99 13.36 -0.80
N ASP A 57 1.21 13.97 0.09
CA ASP A 57 1.59 14.13 1.50
C ASP A 57 1.73 12.78 2.21
N LEU A 58 0.80 11.84 1.95
CA LEU A 58 0.89 10.47 2.48
C LEU A 58 2.17 9.78 1.98
N VAL A 59 2.44 9.80 0.68
CA VAL A 59 3.63 9.18 0.08
C VAL A 59 4.92 9.76 0.66
N ASN A 60 5.03 11.09 0.76
CA ASN A 60 6.21 11.74 1.35
C ASN A 60 6.37 11.37 2.83
N SER A 61 5.27 11.41 3.61
CA SER A 61 5.29 11.05 5.02
C SER A 61 5.72 9.60 5.24
N LEU A 62 5.30 8.68 4.37
CA LEU A 62 5.73 7.28 4.45
C LEU A 62 7.22 7.11 4.15
N MET A 63 7.74 7.83 3.14
CA MET A 63 9.18 7.80 2.86
C MET A 63 10.00 8.34 4.03
N ASP A 64 9.48 9.33 4.76
CA ASP A 64 10.09 9.87 5.97
C ASP A 64 10.01 8.86 7.13
N GLU A 65 8.83 8.28 7.38
CA GLU A 65 8.62 7.25 8.43
C GLU A 65 9.43 5.97 8.19
N LEU A 66 9.77 5.66 6.94
CA LEU A 66 10.62 4.53 6.57
C LEU A 66 12.11 4.85 6.61
N ASP A 67 12.49 6.11 6.85
CA ASP A 67 13.88 6.59 6.79
C ASP A 67 14.57 6.21 5.47
N LEU A 68 13.82 6.31 4.35
CA LEU A 68 14.36 5.93 3.05
C LEU A 68 15.47 6.88 2.61
N ALA A 69 16.64 6.32 2.28
CA ALA A 69 17.70 7.01 1.59
C ALA A 69 17.23 7.51 0.22
N ILE A 70 17.98 8.46 -0.38
CA ILE A 70 17.64 9.11 -1.67
C ILE A 70 17.31 8.09 -2.76
N ALA A 71 18.06 6.99 -2.85
CA ALA A 71 17.81 5.94 -3.83
C ALA A 71 16.45 5.24 -3.62
N GLY A 72 16.09 4.90 -2.38
CA GLY A 72 14.81 4.29 -2.04
C GLY A 72 13.63 5.23 -2.29
N ARG A 73 13.77 6.52 -1.93
CA ARG A 73 12.77 7.55 -2.22
C ARG A 73 12.49 7.67 -3.71
N ARG A 74 13.54 7.60 -4.54
CA ARG A 74 13.40 7.64 -5.99
C ARG A 74 12.62 6.44 -6.53
N VAL A 75 12.97 5.22 -6.08
CA VAL A 75 12.25 3.99 -6.46
C VAL A 75 10.78 4.05 -6.06
N ALA A 76 10.50 4.49 -4.83
CA ALA A 76 9.14 4.62 -4.32
C ALA A 76 8.33 5.65 -5.14
N LYS A 77 8.91 6.81 -5.45
CA LYS A 77 8.25 7.86 -6.25
C LYS A 77 7.99 7.42 -7.69
N GLU A 78 8.99 6.87 -8.37
CA GLU A 78 8.87 6.36 -9.73
C GLU A 78 7.79 5.26 -9.82
N SER A 79 7.74 4.37 -8.83
CA SER A 79 6.75 3.30 -8.76
C SER A 79 5.34 3.81 -8.50
N PHE A 80 5.19 4.76 -7.56
CA PHE A 80 3.91 5.42 -7.30
C PHE A 80 3.38 6.13 -8.54
N ASP A 81 4.24 6.88 -9.24
CA ASP A 81 3.87 7.57 -10.47
C ASP A 81 3.47 6.58 -11.58
N ARG A 82 4.18 5.45 -11.74
CA ARG A 82 3.84 4.37 -12.68
C ARG A 82 2.43 3.81 -12.40
N GLY A 83 2.13 3.52 -11.13
CA GLY A 83 0.80 3.06 -10.70
C GLY A 83 -0.29 4.08 -11.03
N ARG A 84 -0.04 5.34 -10.68
CA ARG A 84 -0.97 6.46 -10.90
C ARG A 84 -1.25 6.74 -12.38
N GLN A 85 -0.26 6.53 -13.25
CA GLN A 85 -0.38 6.76 -14.70
C GLN A 85 -1.01 5.58 -15.46
N ASN A 86 -1.55 4.57 -14.78
CA ASN A 86 -2.08 3.34 -15.38
C ASN A 86 -1.06 2.55 -16.20
N GLN A 87 0.23 2.67 -15.84
CA GLN A 87 1.32 1.91 -16.44
C GLN A 87 1.68 0.67 -15.62
N LEU A 88 0.77 0.26 -14.73
CA LEU A 88 0.92 -0.86 -13.82
C LEU A 88 -0.32 -1.73 -13.86
N ASP A 89 -0.16 -3.00 -14.21
CA ASP A 89 -1.18 -4.02 -14.01
C ASP A 89 -1.00 -4.64 -12.63
N ALA A 90 -1.99 -4.47 -11.76
CA ALA A 90 -1.89 -4.86 -10.35
C ALA A 90 -1.64 -6.37 -10.19
N LYS A 91 -2.27 -7.21 -11.02
CA LYS A 91 -2.09 -8.66 -10.98
C LYS A 91 -0.66 -9.05 -11.36
N THR A 92 -0.12 -8.45 -12.41
CA THR A 92 1.26 -8.68 -12.86
C THR A 92 2.27 -8.27 -11.79
N GLU A 93 2.06 -7.11 -11.17
CA GLU A 93 2.95 -6.61 -10.12
C GLU A 93 2.91 -7.50 -8.87
N ILE A 94 1.72 -7.97 -8.48
CA ILE A 94 1.54 -8.93 -7.39
C ILE A 94 2.19 -10.26 -7.74
N ASN A 95 2.01 -10.78 -8.95
CA ASN A 95 2.66 -12.02 -9.36
C ASN A 95 4.19 -11.91 -9.29
N ARG A 96 4.76 -10.76 -9.65
CA ARG A 96 6.19 -10.49 -9.52
C ARG A 96 6.65 -10.55 -8.06
N PHE A 97 5.86 -10.00 -7.14
CA PHE A 97 6.10 -10.13 -5.70
C PHE A 97 5.99 -11.59 -5.24
N LEU A 98 4.99 -12.32 -5.72
CA LEU A 98 4.73 -13.71 -5.33
C LEU A 98 5.80 -14.70 -5.82
N VAL A 99 6.52 -14.36 -6.89
CA VAL A 99 7.70 -15.13 -7.34
C VAL A 99 8.82 -15.07 -6.30
N ALA A 100 9.03 -13.91 -5.66
CA ALA A 100 10.01 -13.75 -4.59
C ALA A 100 9.48 -14.27 -3.24
N TYR A 101 8.18 -14.09 -2.98
CA TYR A 101 7.51 -14.45 -1.73
C TYR A 101 6.26 -15.29 -2.02
N PRO A 102 6.36 -16.63 -1.98
CA PRO A 102 5.23 -17.50 -2.27
C PRO A 102 3.98 -17.18 -1.42
N VAL A 103 2.81 -17.48 -1.97
CA VAL A 103 1.52 -17.31 -1.27
C VAL A 103 1.55 -17.98 0.10
N GLY A 104 1.04 -17.28 1.12
CA GLY A 104 0.97 -17.77 2.50
C GLY A 104 2.21 -17.47 3.34
N THR A 105 3.26 -16.88 2.76
CA THR A 105 4.41 -16.37 3.53
C THR A 105 4.04 -15.14 4.38
N PRO A 106 4.78 -14.88 5.47
CA PRO A 106 4.57 -13.68 6.30
C PRO A 106 4.63 -12.37 5.50
N GLU A 107 5.51 -12.28 4.51
CA GLU A 107 5.74 -11.07 3.69
C GLU A 107 4.51 -10.71 2.87
N VAL A 108 3.80 -11.70 2.31
CA VAL A 108 2.51 -11.49 1.63
C VAL A 108 1.47 -10.94 2.59
N GLY A 109 1.42 -11.47 3.82
CA GLY A 109 0.52 -10.97 4.87
C GLY A 109 0.84 -9.54 5.29
N LYS A 110 2.13 -9.21 5.43
CA LYS A 110 2.63 -7.87 5.78
C LYS A 110 2.34 -6.85 4.69
N LEU A 111 2.59 -7.21 3.42
CA LEU A 111 2.30 -6.35 2.27
C LEU A 111 0.80 -6.02 2.23
N TYR A 112 -0.03 -7.04 2.43
CA TYR A 112 -1.48 -6.86 2.43
C TYR A 112 -1.94 -5.98 3.59
N ASP A 113 -1.43 -6.20 4.81
CA ASP A 113 -1.80 -5.39 5.98
C ASP A 113 -1.39 -3.93 5.83
N ALA A 114 -0.16 -3.68 5.35
CA ALA A 114 0.34 -2.36 5.04
C ALA A 114 -0.56 -1.64 4.02
N LEU A 115 -0.90 -2.31 2.91
CA LEU A 115 -1.75 -1.73 1.86
C LEU A 115 -3.14 -1.36 2.38
N LEU A 116 -3.78 -2.22 3.18
CA LEU A 116 -5.11 -1.93 3.73
C LEU A 116 -5.12 -0.77 4.72
N ARG A 117 -4.12 -0.69 5.60
CA ARG A 117 -3.98 0.43 6.54
C ARG A 117 -3.75 1.75 5.82
N LEU A 118 -2.98 1.70 4.73
CA LEU A 118 -2.72 2.85 3.87
C LEU A 118 -3.97 3.31 3.13
N ALA A 119 -4.73 2.37 2.57
CA ALA A 119 -6.02 2.65 1.94
C ALA A 119 -7.02 3.27 2.92
N ALA A 120 -7.01 2.83 4.18
CA ALA A 120 -7.88 3.33 5.23
C ALA A 120 -7.39 4.64 5.90
N ALA A 121 -6.25 5.19 5.49
CA ALA A 121 -5.55 6.24 6.25
C ALA A 121 -6.32 7.56 6.38
N ASP A 122 -7.21 7.86 5.43
CA ASP A 122 -8.08 9.04 5.46
C ASP A 122 -9.44 8.78 6.16
N GLY A 123 -9.63 7.55 6.65
CA GLY A 123 -10.83 7.10 7.36
C GLY A 123 -12.00 6.71 6.46
N ARG A 124 -11.84 6.67 5.12
CA ARG A 124 -12.90 6.26 4.18
C ARG A 124 -12.32 5.53 2.98
N ILE A 125 -12.83 4.34 2.69
CA ILE A 125 -12.49 3.60 1.48
C ILE A 125 -13.65 3.70 0.52
N ARG A 126 -13.42 4.23 -0.67
CA ARG A 126 -14.46 4.48 -1.67
C ARG A 126 -14.80 3.19 -2.44
N PRO A 127 -15.97 3.08 -3.07
CA PRO A 127 -16.39 1.85 -3.74
C PRO A 127 -15.38 1.33 -4.78
N ARG A 128 -14.78 2.22 -5.58
CA ARG A 128 -13.76 1.83 -6.57
C ARG A 128 -12.44 1.38 -5.94
N GLU A 129 -12.11 1.91 -4.77
CA GLU A 129 -10.96 1.44 -3.99
C GLU A 129 -11.24 0.05 -3.41
N VAL A 130 -12.48 -0.21 -2.95
CA VAL A 130 -12.89 -1.55 -2.53
C VAL A 130 -12.78 -2.56 -3.68
N GLU A 131 -13.31 -2.23 -4.86
CA GLU A 131 -13.20 -3.09 -6.06
C GLU A 131 -11.73 -3.39 -6.41
N PHE A 132 -10.85 -2.39 -6.36
CA PHE A 132 -9.43 -2.58 -6.57
C PHE A 132 -8.80 -3.48 -5.49
N LEU A 133 -9.12 -3.23 -4.21
CA LEU A 133 -8.63 -4.05 -3.10
C LEU A 133 -9.13 -5.49 -3.18
N GLU A 134 -10.34 -5.76 -3.70
CA GLU A 134 -10.82 -7.11 -3.96
C GLU A 134 -9.93 -7.83 -5.00
N VAL A 135 -9.59 -7.15 -6.09
CA VAL A 135 -8.66 -7.69 -7.12
C VAL A 135 -7.29 -8.01 -6.50
N VAL A 136 -6.74 -7.08 -5.71
CA VAL A 136 -5.45 -7.27 -5.03
C VAL A 136 -5.52 -8.43 -4.03
N THR A 137 -6.58 -8.52 -3.25
CA THR A 137 -6.81 -9.56 -2.24
C THR A 137 -6.77 -10.95 -2.87
N ILE A 138 -7.52 -11.13 -3.96
CA ILE A 138 -7.57 -12.40 -4.69
C ILE A 138 -6.22 -12.72 -5.32
N ALA A 139 -5.55 -11.72 -5.92
CA ALA A 139 -4.25 -11.91 -6.54
C ALA A 139 -3.15 -12.31 -5.54
N LEU A 140 -3.21 -11.82 -4.29
CA LEU A 140 -2.31 -12.22 -3.20
C LEU A 140 -2.61 -13.62 -2.63
N GLY A 141 -3.69 -14.27 -3.08
CA GLY A 141 -4.09 -15.61 -2.63
C GLY A 141 -5.04 -15.63 -1.43
N PHE A 142 -5.65 -14.49 -1.09
CA PHE A 142 -6.70 -14.42 -0.06
C PHE A 142 -8.10 -14.48 -0.66
N THR A 143 -9.11 -14.71 0.17
CA THR A 143 -10.53 -14.69 -0.24
C THR A 143 -11.12 -13.29 -0.16
N ALA A 144 -12.17 -13.02 -0.96
CA ALA A 144 -12.91 -11.75 -0.86
C ALA A 144 -13.50 -11.50 0.55
N ASP A 145 -13.92 -12.56 1.25
CA ASP A 145 -14.40 -12.44 2.64
C ASP A 145 -13.29 -11.99 3.61
N THR A 146 -12.03 -12.32 3.32
CA THR A 146 -10.88 -11.85 4.09
C THR A 146 -10.77 -10.33 4.03
N LEU A 147 -11.01 -9.71 2.87
CA LEU A 147 -11.03 -8.25 2.74
C LEU A 147 -12.09 -7.64 3.65
N LYS A 148 -13.33 -8.13 3.58
CA LYS A 148 -14.44 -7.62 4.41
C LYS A 148 -14.12 -7.73 5.90
N ALA A 149 -13.56 -8.86 6.33
CA ALA A 149 -13.17 -9.07 7.72
C ALA A 149 -12.08 -8.08 8.17
N ARG A 150 -11.06 -7.85 7.34
CA ARG A 150 -9.96 -6.92 7.66
C ARG A 150 -10.41 -5.47 7.64
N LEU A 151 -11.22 -5.05 6.67
CA LEU A 151 -11.75 -3.69 6.60
C LEU A 151 -12.60 -3.33 7.82
N LYS A 152 -13.38 -4.30 8.35
CA LYS A 152 -14.11 -4.10 9.62
C LYS A 152 -13.21 -3.82 10.82
N ILE A 153 -12.00 -4.39 10.83
CA ILE A 153 -11.04 -4.21 11.93
C ILE A 153 -10.26 -2.89 11.77
N ILE A 154 -9.77 -2.63 10.56
CA ILE A 154 -8.85 -1.52 10.26
C ILE A 154 -9.62 -0.20 10.06
N ALA A 155 -10.81 -0.28 9.51
CA ALA A 155 -11.62 0.88 9.13
C ALA A 155 -13.10 0.65 9.52
N PRO A 156 -13.41 0.47 10.82
CA PRO A 156 -14.77 0.16 11.30
C PRO A 156 -15.81 1.24 10.96
N SER A 157 -15.37 2.46 10.67
CA SER A 157 -16.23 3.59 10.28
C SER A 157 -16.25 3.87 8.77
N ALA A 158 -15.53 3.09 7.96
CA ALA A 158 -15.37 3.28 6.52
C ALA A 158 -16.27 2.37 5.67
N LEU A 159 -16.93 1.39 6.29
CA LEU A 159 -17.94 0.51 5.70
C LEU A 159 -19.34 0.93 6.16
#